data_AF-A0AAN9YH83-F1
#
_entry.id   AF-A0AAN9YH83-F1
#
_cell.length_a   1.000
_cell.length_b   1.000
_cell.length_c   1.000
_cell.angle_alpha   90.00
_cell.angle_beta   90.00
_cell.angle_gamma   90.00
#
_symmetry.space_group_name_H-M   'P 1'
#
loop_
_entity.id
_entity.type
_entity.pdbx_description
1 polymer ?
#
loop_
_entity_poly.entity_id
_entity_poly.type
_entity_poly.pdbx_seq_one_letter_code
_entity_poly.pdbx_strand_id
1 'polypeptide(L)'
;MVTYYEETMTDIPPSTISWIGSLQIWLTMVGGVFSGRLLDAGYFVPSLFVGAVLQVLGIFLMSISTKYWQLMLTQGFLTGLGGGIFFTPSLALVSTSRSKDANWEKYFDSRRGLALGLATTGNAAGGIIYPVVVRQLLPKLGFGWTARVLGFINLGCLAICVAFMRPRLPPRKSGALVDWSAFKELVYDLYVAGWWMAMWANYYTFYYVASFAVQALGMSYSEATTLVMVINGVAIPFRIIIPLISDRVGPLNMLIPVTLIWTVVAFCWLAVDSIGGYYAFVAVYGATTGAFQSLTPVALTSITPRLDKVGTRLGMAFALISFSSMTGPPLGGALQTADGGKFTGASIWAACATLLSFVFCFGARWAKAGFTIREKC
;
A
#
# COMPACT_ATOMS: atom_id res chain seq x y z
N MET A 1 18.18 3.32 4.32
CA MET A 1 18.82 3.77 3.06
C MET A 1 18.81 5.29 2.98
N VAL A 2 17.67 5.98 3.11
CA VAL A 2 17.61 7.47 3.07
C VAL A 2 18.56 8.12 4.09
N THR A 3 18.51 7.71 5.36
CA THR A 3 19.42 8.21 6.41
C THR A 3 20.90 8.00 6.07
N TYR A 4 21.24 6.89 5.42
CA TYR A 4 22.61 6.63 4.98
C TYR A 4 23.04 7.57 3.85
N TYR A 5 22.13 7.90 2.93
CA TYR A 5 22.41 8.88 1.88
C TYR A 5 22.59 10.28 2.47
N GLU A 6 21.81 10.66 3.48
CA GLU A 6 21.96 11.94 4.17
C GLU A 6 23.31 12.05 4.89
N GLU A 7 23.79 10.96 5.51
CA GLU A 7 25.09 10.92 6.18
C GLU A 7 26.28 10.87 5.21
N THR A 8 26.13 10.25 4.04
CA THR A 8 27.23 10.04 3.08
C THR A 8 27.31 11.13 2.00
N MET A 9 26.17 11.77 1.67
CA MET A 9 26.06 12.80 0.63
C MET A 9 25.69 14.15 1.27
N THR A 10 26.54 14.64 2.16
CA THR A 10 26.33 15.90 2.90
C THR A 10 26.17 17.13 2.00
N ASP A 11 26.68 17.06 0.77
CA ASP A 11 26.62 18.16 -0.21
C ASP A 11 25.23 18.31 -0.86
N ILE A 12 24.33 17.34 -0.65
CA ILE A 12 23.02 17.28 -1.29
C ILE A 12 21.93 17.52 -0.24
N PRO A 13 20.97 18.45 -0.48
CA PRO A 13 19.88 18.68 0.44
C PRO A 13 19.05 17.39 0.69
N PRO A 14 18.63 17.10 1.94
CA PRO A 14 17.78 15.94 2.27
C PRO A 14 16.48 15.90 1.45
N SER A 15 15.92 17.06 1.11
CA SER A 15 14.75 17.19 0.23
C SER A 15 15.00 16.67 -1.19
N THR A 16 16.24 16.73 -1.67
CA THR A 16 16.65 16.18 -2.97
C THR A 16 16.80 14.67 -2.88
N ILE A 17 17.36 14.15 -1.78
CA ILE A 17 17.52 12.71 -1.55
C ILE A 17 16.17 11.99 -1.46
N SER A 18 15.16 12.60 -0.84
CA SER A 18 13.83 12.00 -0.68
C SER A 18 13.10 11.75 -2.01
N TRP A 19 13.43 12.49 -3.08
CA TRP A 19 12.86 12.27 -4.42
C TRP A 19 13.10 10.86 -4.96
N ILE A 20 14.19 10.20 -4.57
CA ILE A 20 14.49 8.84 -5.02
C ILE A 20 13.38 7.88 -4.60
N GLY A 21 12.99 7.91 -3.32
CA GLY A 21 11.92 7.06 -2.79
C GLY A 21 10.55 7.46 -3.31
N SER A 22 10.27 8.76 -3.42
CA SER A 22 9.01 9.27 -3.95
C SER A 22 8.78 8.84 -5.41
N LEU A 23 9.81 8.97 -6.27
CA LEU A 23 9.73 8.54 -7.67
C LEU A 23 9.50 7.04 -7.77
N GLN A 24 10.18 6.24 -6.94
CA GLN A 24 10.02 4.79 -6.89
C GLN A 24 8.56 4.39 -6.60
N ILE A 25 7.96 4.97 -5.56
CA ILE A 25 6.57 4.68 -5.16
C ILE A 25 5.61 5.16 -6.25
N TRP A 26 5.82 6.36 -6.78
CA TRP A 26 4.97 6.93 -7.81
C TRP A 26 4.97 6.09 -9.10
N LEU A 27 6.15 5.71 -9.61
CA LEU A 27 6.26 4.82 -10.79
C LEU A 27 5.64 3.45 -10.53
N THR A 28 5.78 2.91 -9.32
CA THR A 28 5.16 1.63 -8.96
C THR A 28 3.64 1.72 -9.03
N MET A 29 3.05 2.80 -8.54
CA MET A 29 1.60 2.97 -8.51
C MET A 29 1.01 3.37 -9.88
N VAL A 30 1.67 4.28 -10.61
CA VAL A 30 1.25 4.72 -11.95
C VAL A 30 1.44 3.62 -12.99
N GLY A 31 2.54 2.86 -12.89
CA GLY A 31 2.79 1.68 -13.73
C GLY A 31 1.64 0.66 -13.67
N GLY A 32 0.88 0.67 -12.57
CA GLY A 32 -0.31 -0.14 -12.37
C GLY A 32 -1.39 -0.05 -13.46
N VAL A 33 -1.55 1.12 -14.10
CA VAL A 33 -2.51 1.31 -15.20
C VAL A 33 -2.12 0.47 -16.42
N PHE A 34 -0.86 0.56 -16.81
CA PHE A 34 -0.33 -0.15 -17.98
C PHE A 34 -0.26 -1.65 -17.71
N SER A 35 0.23 -2.02 -16.54
CA SER A 35 0.42 -3.42 -16.17
C SER A 35 -0.89 -4.15 -15.93
N GLY A 36 -1.87 -3.50 -15.30
CA GLY A 36 -3.24 -4.04 -15.16
C GLY A 36 -3.84 -4.44 -16.51
N ARG A 37 -3.62 -3.63 -17.55
CA ARG A 37 -4.08 -3.97 -18.90
C ARG A 37 -3.28 -5.09 -19.56
N LEU A 38 -1.97 -5.19 -19.29
CA LEU A 38 -1.14 -6.31 -19.76
C LEU A 38 -1.60 -7.66 -19.17
N LEU A 39 -2.05 -7.68 -17.91
CA LEU A 39 -2.71 -8.85 -17.32
C LEU A 39 -3.98 -9.20 -18.10
N ASP A 40 -4.89 -8.22 -18.27
CA ASP A 40 -6.17 -8.44 -18.95
C ASP A 40 -5.94 -8.89 -20.42
N ALA A 41 -4.83 -8.48 -21.05
CA ALA A 41 -4.39 -8.90 -22.38
C ALA A 41 -3.88 -10.35 -22.48
N GLY A 42 -3.57 -11.00 -21.35
CA GLY A 42 -2.95 -12.33 -21.31
C GLY A 42 -1.43 -12.35 -21.19
N TYR A 43 -0.78 -11.20 -21.09
CA TYR A 43 0.69 -11.10 -21.04
C TYR A 43 1.24 -11.12 -19.60
N PHE A 44 0.54 -11.79 -18.67
CA PHE A 44 0.94 -11.81 -17.25
C PHE A 44 2.34 -12.37 -17.02
N VAL A 45 2.65 -13.57 -17.53
CA VAL A 45 3.94 -14.24 -17.27
C VAL A 45 5.11 -13.45 -17.85
N PRO A 46 5.07 -12.98 -19.12
CA PRO A 46 6.10 -12.09 -19.65
C PRO A 46 6.25 -10.80 -18.84
N SER A 47 5.15 -10.16 -18.43
CA SER A 47 5.19 -8.93 -17.65
C SER A 47 5.82 -9.15 -16.27
N LEU A 48 5.45 -10.24 -15.58
CA LEU A 48 6.03 -10.62 -14.30
C LEU A 48 7.53 -10.85 -14.42
N PHE A 49 7.98 -11.56 -15.46
CA PHE A 49 9.40 -11.82 -15.70
C PHE A 49 10.17 -10.51 -15.95
N VAL A 50 9.69 -9.66 -16.87
CA VAL A 50 10.34 -8.38 -17.19
C VAL A 50 10.40 -7.47 -15.96
N GLY A 51 9.28 -7.33 -15.25
CA GLY A 51 9.22 -6.53 -14.03
C GLY A 51 10.16 -7.05 -12.94
N ALA A 52 10.23 -8.37 -12.74
CA ALA A 52 11.12 -9.00 -11.78
C ALA A 52 12.60 -8.77 -12.13
N VAL A 53 12.98 -8.94 -13.40
CA VAL A 53 14.35 -8.70 -13.87
C VAL A 53 14.73 -7.23 -13.68
N LEU A 54 13.87 -6.28 -14.07
CA LEU A 54 14.13 -4.85 -13.88
C LEU A 54 14.26 -4.46 -12.41
N GLN A 55 13.40 -5.00 -11.55
CA GLN A 55 13.45 -4.78 -10.10
C GLN A 55 14.77 -5.28 -9.49
N VAL A 56 15.16 -6.51 -9.82
CA VAL A 56 16.38 -7.13 -9.29
C VAL A 56 17.62 -6.41 -9.83
N LEU A 57 17.65 -6.14 -11.15
CA LEU A 57 18.71 -5.37 -11.80
C LEU A 57 18.87 -3.99 -11.16
N GLY A 58 17.78 -3.28 -10.90
CA GLY A 58 17.80 -1.97 -10.24
C GLY A 58 18.44 -2.04 -8.85
N ILE A 59 18.13 -3.07 -8.04
CA ILE A 59 18.73 -3.24 -6.71
C ILE A 59 20.23 -3.57 -6.79
N PHE A 60 20.64 -4.44 -7.72
CA PHE A 60 22.05 -4.78 -7.89
C PHE A 60 22.88 -3.62 -8.45
N LEU A 61 22.33 -2.84 -9.39
CA LEU A 61 22.98 -1.63 -9.90
C LEU A 61 23.02 -0.50 -8.85
N MET A 62 22.00 -0.41 -7.98
CA MET A 62 22.04 0.47 -6.82
C MET A 62 23.21 0.11 -5.90
N SER A 63 23.55 -1.17 -5.75
CA SER A 63 24.65 -1.62 -4.87
C SER A 63 26.05 -1.09 -5.26
N ILE A 64 26.23 -0.67 -6.51
CA ILE A 64 27.49 -0.12 -7.04
C ILE A 64 27.40 1.39 -7.33
N SER A 65 26.23 1.98 -7.14
CA SER A 65 25.99 3.41 -7.37
C SER A 65 26.62 4.24 -6.26
N THR A 66 27.38 5.27 -6.64
CA THR A 66 28.03 6.19 -5.70
C THR A 66 27.54 7.62 -5.85
N LYS A 67 26.92 7.97 -7.00
CA LYS A 67 26.39 9.31 -7.28
C LYS A 67 24.88 9.35 -7.15
N TYR A 68 24.33 10.50 -6.74
CA TYR A 68 22.89 10.73 -6.62
C TYR A 68 22.11 10.38 -7.88
N TRP A 69 22.55 10.83 -9.07
CA TRP A 69 21.84 10.53 -10.32
C TRP A 69 21.81 9.03 -10.65
N GLN A 70 22.85 8.27 -10.24
CA GLN A 70 22.90 6.82 -10.40
C GLN A 70 21.88 6.15 -9.48
N LEU A 71 21.76 6.61 -8.23
CA LEU A 71 20.75 6.14 -7.28
C LEU A 71 19.33 6.49 -7.74
N MET A 72 19.13 7.69 -8.29
CA MET A 72 17.84 8.09 -8.87
C MET A 72 17.44 7.15 -10.02
N LEU A 73 18.36 6.83 -10.91
CA LEU A 73 18.09 5.95 -12.05
C LEU A 73 17.90 4.49 -11.63
N THR A 74 18.68 3.99 -10.68
CA THR A 74 18.65 2.58 -10.24
C THR A 74 17.54 2.30 -9.24
N GLN A 75 17.39 3.10 -8.19
CA GLN A 75 16.41 2.92 -7.12
C GLN A 75 15.12 3.72 -7.33
N GLY A 76 15.16 4.87 -7.99
CA GLY A 76 13.94 5.61 -8.31
C GLY A 76 13.25 4.98 -9.52
N PHE A 77 13.96 5.01 -10.65
CA PHE A 77 13.37 4.67 -11.95
C PHE A 77 13.30 3.17 -12.24
N LEU A 78 14.43 2.45 -12.22
CA LEU A 78 14.49 1.02 -12.60
C LEU A 78 13.64 0.12 -11.71
N THR A 79 13.82 0.22 -10.39
CA THR A 79 12.98 -0.53 -9.43
C THR A 79 11.54 -0.02 -9.41
N GLY A 80 11.29 1.28 -9.55
CA GLY A 80 9.93 1.82 -9.63
C GLY A 80 9.15 1.26 -10.82
N LEU A 81 9.77 1.23 -12.00
CA LEU A 81 9.20 0.60 -13.20
C LEU A 81 9.05 -0.90 -13.04
N GLY A 82 10.07 -1.59 -12.52
CA GLY A 82 10.02 -3.03 -12.25
C GLY A 82 8.81 -3.38 -11.38
N GLY A 83 8.68 -2.71 -10.23
CA GLY A 83 7.54 -2.82 -9.33
C GLY A 83 6.21 -2.53 -10.02
N GLY A 84 6.11 -1.43 -10.76
CA GLY A 84 4.87 -1.03 -11.44
C GLY A 84 4.39 -2.03 -12.50
N ILE A 85 5.32 -2.75 -13.14
CA ILE A 85 5.00 -3.76 -14.17
C ILE A 85 4.35 -5.01 -13.56
N PHE A 86 4.74 -5.45 -12.35
CA PHE A 86 4.22 -6.70 -11.79
C PHE A 86 3.26 -6.52 -10.60
N PHE A 87 3.30 -5.38 -9.89
CA PHE A 87 2.55 -5.18 -8.64
C PHE A 87 1.04 -5.32 -8.84
N THR A 88 0.45 -4.49 -9.71
CA THR A 88 -1.00 -4.51 -9.96
C THR A 88 -1.48 -5.82 -10.60
N PRO A 89 -0.78 -6.39 -11.61
CA PRO A 89 -1.12 -7.70 -12.15
C PRO A 89 -1.11 -8.82 -11.13
N SER A 90 -0.14 -8.80 -10.20
CA SER A 90 -0.04 -9.85 -9.18
C SER A 90 -1.23 -9.81 -8.24
N LEU A 91 -1.63 -8.61 -7.79
CA LEU A 91 -2.83 -8.42 -6.95
C LEU A 91 -4.11 -8.80 -7.70
N ALA A 92 -4.26 -8.35 -8.94
CA ALA A 92 -5.41 -8.66 -9.77
C ALA A 92 -5.49 -10.16 -10.11
N LEU A 93 -4.36 -10.84 -10.29
CA LEU A 93 -4.34 -12.29 -10.52
C LEU A 93 -4.81 -13.07 -9.29
N VAL A 94 -4.33 -12.71 -8.10
CA VAL A 94 -4.76 -13.32 -6.82
C VAL A 94 -6.25 -13.07 -6.59
N SER A 95 -6.73 -11.89 -6.96
CA SER A 95 -8.14 -11.54 -6.83
C SER A 95 -9.00 -12.37 -7.81
N THR A 96 -8.53 -12.59 -9.04
CA THR A 96 -9.30 -13.24 -10.12
C THR A 96 -9.09 -14.75 -10.24
N SER A 97 -8.28 -15.37 -9.37
CA SER A 97 -7.97 -16.81 -9.46
C SER A 97 -9.18 -17.68 -9.12
N ARG A 98 -10.10 -17.83 -10.08
CA ARG A 98 -11.20 -18.81 -10.04
C ARG A 98 -10.62 -20.18 -10.38
N SER A 99 -10.99 -21.21 -9.61
CA SER A 99 -10.67 -22.59 -9.98
C SER A 99 -11.63 -23.09 -11.04
N LYS A 100 -11.14 -23.88 -12.01
CA LYS A 100 -11.97 -24.47 -13.07
C LYS A 100 -12.76 -25.70 -12.59
N ASP A 101 -12.42 -26.26 -11.43
CA ASP A 101 -13.16 -27.39 -10.87
C ASP A 101 -14.42 -26.91 -10.14
N ALA A 102 -15.60 -27.37 -10.54
CA ALA A 102 -16.89 -27.01 -9.94
C ALA A 102 -16.96 -27.27 -8.41
N ASN A 103 -16.19 -28.24 -7.90
CA ASN A 103 -16.06 -28.50 -6.46
C ASN A 103 -15.11 -27.52 -5.75
N TRP A 104 -14.10 -27.00 -6.45
CA TRP A 104 -13.13 -26.03 -5.91
C TRP A 104 -13.56 -24.57 -6.15
N GLU A 105 -14.52 -24.34 -7.05
CA GLU A 105 -15.16 -23.06 -7.29
C GLU A 105 -15.82 -22.53 -6.01
N LYS A 106 -16.55 -23.39 -5.26
CA LYS A 106 -17.07 -23.05 -3.92
C LYS A 106 -15.98 -22.73 -2.89
N TYR A 107 -14.78 -23.32 -3.02
CA TYR A 107 -13.71 -23.19 -2.03
C TYR A 107 -12.88 -21.90 -2.19
N PHE A 108 -12.65 -21.46 -3.44
CA PHE A 108 -11.91 -20.23 -3.75
C PHE A 108 -12.80 -18.98 -3.80
N ASP A 109 -14.05 -19.09 -4.26
CA ASP A 109 -15.00 -17.97 -4.26
C ASP A 109 -15.36 -17.54 -2.82
N SER A 110 -15.27 -18.47 -1.86
CA SER A 110 -15.49 -18.24 -0.43
C SER A 110 -14.24 -17.80 0.36
N ARG A 111 -13.05 -17.67 -0.26
CA ARG A 111 -11.78 -17.35 0.44
C ARG A 111 -10.91 -16.31 -0.28
N ARG A 112 -11.53 -15.50 -1.13
CA ARG A 112 -10.83 -14.49 -1.95
C ARG A 112 -10.17 -13.41 -1.09
N GLY A 113 -10.89 -12.93 -0.09
CA GLY A 113 -10.41 -12.01 0.93
C GLY A 113 -9.21 -12.59 1.66
N LEU A 114 -9.26 -13.85 2.08
CA LEU A 114 -8.10 -14.52 2.70
C LEU A 114 -6.86 -14.53 1.77
N ALA A 115 -7.03 -14.87 0.50
CA ALA A 115 -5.91 -14.92 -0.46
C ALA A 115 -5.28 -13.53 -0.68
N LEU A 116 -6.11 -12.50 -0.84
CA LEU A 116 -5.66 -11.10 -0.96
C LEU A 116 -5.07 -10.57 0.35
N GLY A 117 -5.62 -10.96 1.49
CA GLY A 117 -5.10 -10.66 2.81
C GLY A 117 -3.68 -11.21 2.98
N LEU A 118 -3.47 -12.50 2.67
CA LEU A 118 -2.15 -13.13 2.69
C LEU A 118 -1.17 -12.44 1.72
N ALA A 119 -1.60 -12.12 0.51
CA ALA A 119 -0.75 -11.43 -0.47
C ALA A 119 -0.35 -10.02 0.02
N THR A 120 -1.27 -9.26 0.62
CA THR A 120 -1.02 -7.90 1.11
C THR A 120 -0.28 -7.87 2.45
N THR A 121 -0.30 -8.94 3.24
CA THR A 121 0.54 -9.11 4.45
C THR A 121 2.03 -9.00 4.15
N GLY A 122 2.46 -9.38 2.94
CA GLY A 122 3.85 -9.22 2.49
C GLY A 122 4.37 -7.78 2.61
N ASN A 123 3.52 -6.76 2.44
CA ASN A 123 3.92 -5.36 2.62
C ASN A 123 4.30 -5.06 4.08
N ALA A 124 3.48 -5.50 5.05
CA ALA A 124 3.74 -5.30 6.47
C ALA A 124 4.97 -6.09 6.94
N ALA A 125 5.11 -7.34 6.47
CA ALA A 125 6.30 -8.15 6.75
C ALA A 125 7.58 -7.52 6.17
N GLY A 126 7.53 -7.03 4.93
CA GLY A 126 8.65 -6.30 4.31
C GLY A 126 9.01 -5.03 5.10
N GLY A 127 8.01 -4.28 5.55
CA GLY A 127 8.21 -3.09 6.41
C GLY A 127 8.94 -3.37 7.72
N ILE A 128 9.00 -4.64 8.18
CA ILE A 128 9.76 -5.06 9.37
C ILE A 128 11.11 -5.64 8.96
N ILE A 129 11.12 -6.57 8.00
CA ILE A 129 12.32 -7.33 7.61
C ILE A 129 13.36 -6.41 6.98
N TYR A 130 13.00 -5.57 6.00
CA TYR A 130 13.95 -4.74 5.26
C TYR A 130 14.68 -3.74 6.17
N PRO A 131 14.02 -2.97 7.05
CA PRO A 131 14.71 -2.08 7.98
C PRO A 131 15.63 -2.80 8.97
N VAL A 132 15.22 -3.96 9.49
CA VAL A 132 16.04 -4.76 10.42
C VAL A 132 17.31 -5.25 9.73
N VAL A 133 17.20 -5.78 8.51
CA VAL A 133 18.35 -6.24 7.72
C VAL A 133 19.31 -5.07 7.45
N VAL A 134 18.79 -3.91 7.03
CA VAL A 134 19.63 -2.72 6.80
C VAL A 134 20.31 -2.26 8.09
N ARG A 135 19.58 -2.16 9.20
CA ARG A 135 20.12 -1.70 10.49
C ARG A 135 21.26 -2.59 10.99
N GLN A 136 21.16 -3.91 10.79
CA GLN A 136 22.16 -4.85 11.29
C GLN A 136 23.35 -5.04 10.33
N LEU A 137 23.12 -4.99 9.02
CA LEU A 137 24.15 -5.28 8.03
C LEU A 137 24.90 -4.04 7.56
N LEU A 138 24.27 -2.86 7.54
CA LEU A 138 24.89 -1.64 7.05
C LEU A 138 26.19 -1.28 7.80
N PRO A 139 26.26 -1.35 9.15
CA PRO A 139 27.49 -1.06 9.88
C PRO A 139 28.58 -2.15 9.72
N LYS A 140 28.19 -3.39 9.37
CA LYS A 140 29.10 -4.55 9.32
C LYS A 140 29.68 -4.81 7.93
N LEU A 141 28.85 -4.65 6.90
CA LEU A 141 29.15 -5.02 5.51
C LEU A 141 29.24 -3.82 4.57
N GLY A 142 28.84 -2.63 5.05
CA GLY A 142 28.72 -1.44 4.23
C GLY A 142 27.52 -1.47 3.28
N PHE A 143 27.33 -0.37 2.54
CA PHE A 143 26.16 -0.15 1.69
C PHE A 143 26.03 -1.16 0.56
N GLY A 144 27.09 -1.38 -0.21
CA GLY A 144 27.03 -2.23 -1.41
C GLY A 144 26.63 -3.68 -1.09
N TRP A 145 27.25 -4.30 -0.08
CA TRP A 145 26.88 -5.66 0.31
C TRP A 145 25.51 -5.73 0.97
N THR A 146 25.13 -4.73 1.77
CA THR A 146 23.77 -4.65 2.33
C THR A 146 22.72 -4.61 1.22
N ALA A 147 22.92 -3.78 0.20
CA ALA A 147 22.03 -3.71 -0.97
C ALA A 147 21.95 -5.05 -1.74
N ARG A 148 23.07 -5.76 -1.90
CA ARG A 148 23.09 -7.10 -2.54
C ARG A 148 22.32 -8.13 -1.75
N VAL A 149 22.43 -8.15 -0.42
CA VAL A 149 21.63 -9.04 0.44
C VAL A 149 20.13 -8.79 0.23
N LEU A 150 19.70 -7.52 0.18
CA LEU A 150 18.32 -7.19 -0.16
C LEU A 150 17.93 -7.66 -1.57
N GLY A 151 18.84 -7.55 -2.53
CA GLY A 151 18.68 -8.05 -3.89
C GLY A 151 18.47 -9.57 -3.94
N PHE A 152 19.25 -10.34 -3.18
CA PHE A 152 19.10 -11.80 -3.11
C PHE A 152 17.79 -12.23 -2.45
N ILE A 153 17.36 -11.54 -1.38
CA ILE A 153 16.05 -11.78 -0.75
C ILE A 153 14.93 -11.55 -1.78
N ASN A 154 14.99 -10.42 -2.49
CA ASN A 154 13.98 -10.07 -3.49
C ASN A 154 13.98 -11.05 -4.69
N LEU A 155 15.17 -11.44 -5.16
CA LEU A 155 15.34 -12.43 -6.22
C LEU A 155 14.72 -13.78 -5.83
N GLY A 156 14.97 -14.27 -4.61
CA GLY A 156 14.39 -15.53 -4.13
C GLY A 156 12.87 -15.49 -4.10
N CYS A 157 12.29 -14.42 -3.54
CA CYS A 157 10.84 -14.22 -3.50
C CYS A 157 10.22 -14.13 -4.91
N LEU A 158 10.84 -13.34 -5.81
CA LEU A 158 10.35 -13.17 -7.18
C LEU A 158 10.51 -14.45 -8.02
N ALA A 159 11.58 -15.22 -7.81
CA ALA A 159 11.77 -16.51 -8.49
C ALA A 159 10.65 -17.49 -8.16
N ILE A 160 10.23 -17.55 -6.90
CA ILE A 160 9.06 -18.34 -6.47
C ILE A 160 7.79 -17.82 -7.17
N CYS A 161 7.56 -16.51 -7.20
CA CYS A 161 6.41 -15.93 -7.90
C CYS A 161 6.39 -16.28 -9.40
N VAL A 162 7.53 -16.15 -10.09
CA VAL A 162 7.65 -16.48 -11.52
C VAL A 162 7.43 -17.98 -11.77
N ALA A 163 7.91 -18.84 -10.88
CA ALA A 163 7.74 -20.28 -11.00
C ALA A 163 6.25 -20.69 -10.89
N PHE A 164 5.51 -20.13 -9.93
CA PHE A 164 4.18 -20.63 -9.57
C PHE A 164 2.98 -19.78 -10.05
N MET A 165 3.13 -18.48 -10.28
CA MET A 165 1.99 -17.63 -10.67
C MET A 165 1.61 -17.84 -12.13
N ARG A 166 0.35 -18.22 -12.38
CA ARG A 166 -0.19 -18.44 -13.73
C ARG A 166 -1.60 -17.85 -13.86
N PRO A 167 -1.92 -17.18 -14.99
CA PRO A 167 -3.26 -16.69 -15.27
C PRO A 167 -4.23 -17.85 -15.48
N ARG A 168 -5.42 -17.76 -14.89
CA ARG A 168 -6.48 -18.78 -15.01
C ARG A 168 -7.65 -18.34 -15.91
N LEU A 169 -7.82 -17.04 -16.10
CA LEU A 169 -8.85 -16.46 -16.96
C LEU A 169 -8.39 -16.41 -18.42
N PRO A 170 -9.31 -16.59 -19.39
CA PRO A 170 -9.00 -16.44 -20.80
C PRO A 170 -8.62 -14.98 -21.11
N PRO A 171 -7.60 -14.76 -21.96
CA PRO A 171 -7.08 -13.43 -22.22
C PRO A 171 -8.04 -12.60 -23.08
N ARG A 172 -8.16 -11.31 -22.75
CA ARG A 172 -8.92 -10.34 -23.54
C ARG A 172 -7.98 -9.54 -24.44
N LYS A 173 -7.94 -9.95 -25.71
CA LYS A 173 -7.04 -9.36 -26.73
C LYS A 173 -7.38 -7.90 -27.08
N SER A 174 -8.62 -7.42 -26.87
CA SER A 174 -9.06 -6.06 -27.24
C SER A 174 -9.70 -5.29 -26.08
N GLY A 175 -9.45 -3.97 -25.98
CA GLY A 175 -9.98 -3.12 -24.90
C GLY A 175 -9.07 -1.95 -24.57
N ALA A 176 -9.65 -0.82 -24.14
CA ALA A 176 -8.94 0.40 -23.80
C ALA A 176 -8.05 0.24 -22.54
N LEU A 177 -7.00 1.06 -22.44
CA LEU A 177 -6.14 1.19 -21.26
C LEU A 177 -6.89 1.78 -20.06
N VAL A 178 -7.94 2.57 -20.33
CA VAL A 178 -8.76 3.24 -19.32
C VAL A 178 -10.22 2.84 -19.55
N ASP A 179 -10.86 2.31 -18.51
CA ASP A 179 -12.29 1.99 -18.52
C ASP A 179 -13.10 3.23 -18.11
N TRP A 180 -13.30 4.18 -19.04
CA TRP A 180 -14.06 5.41 -18.78
C TRP A 180 -15.50 5.15 -18.29
N SER A 181 -16.07 3.98 -18.56
CA SER A 181 -17.37 3.59 -18.01
C SER A 181 -17.34 3.39 -16.49
N ALA A 182 -16.18 3.08 -15.89
CA ALA A 182 -16.05 2.94 -14.44
C ALA A 182 -16.39 4.26 -13.73
N PHE A 183 -15.99 5.41 -14.28
CA PHE A 183 -16.33 6.75 -13.75
C PHE A 183 -17.77 7.20 -14.03
N LYS A 184 -18.60 6.31 -14.58
CA LYS A 184 -20.05 6.53 -14.68
C LYS A 184 -20.79 5.72 -13.61
N GLU A 185 -20.11 4.82 -12.92
CA GLU A 185 -20.66 3.99 -11.86
C GLU A 185 -20.46 4.71 -10.53
N LEU A 186 -21.54 5.26 -9.97
CA LEU A 186 -21.52 6.01 -8.70
C LEU A 186 -20.80 5.24 -7.56
N VAL A 187 -20.98 3.91 -7.51
CA VAL A 187 -20.33 3.04 -6.52
C VAL A 187 -18.80 3.08 -6.64
N TYR A 188 -18.27 3.07 -7.86
CA TYR A 188 -16.84 3.11 -8.12
C TYR A 188 -16.26 4.48 -7.74
N ASP A 189 -16.92 5.57 -8.12
CA ASP A 189 -16.46 6.93 -7.84
C ASP A 189 -16.42 7.22 -6.33
N LEU A 190 -17.51 6.90 -5.62
CA LEU A 190 -17.56 7.04 -4.16
C LEU A 190 -16.49 6.18 -3.50
N TYR A 191 -16.28 4.96 -3.99
CA TYR A 191 -15.27 4.07 -3.43
C TYR A 191 -13.85 4.59 -3.61
N VAL A 192 -13.49 5.03 -4.82
CA VAL A 192 -12.17 5.59 -5.14
C VAL A 192 -11.94 6.91 -4.40
N ALA A 193 -12.95 7.76 -4.27
CA ALA A 193 -12.88 8.99 -3.46
C ALA A 193 -12.64 8.67 -1.98
N GLY A 194 -13.33 7.66 -1.42
CA GLY A 194 -13.10 7.20 -0.05
C GLY A 194 -11.68 6.68 0.15
N TRP A 195 -11.20 5.84 -0.78
CA TRP A 195 -9.83 5.32 -0.74
C TRP A 195 -8.78 6.45 -0.85
N TRP A 196 -9.00 7.44 -1.70
CA TRP A 196 -8.15 8.63 -1.77
C TRP A 196 -8.00 9.33 -0.41
N MET A 197 -9.13 9.63 0.24
CA MET A 197 -9.15 10.34 1.53
C MET A 197 -8.47 9.52 2.64
N ALA A 198 -8.71 8.21 2.68
CA ALA A 198 -8.02 7.30 3.59
C ALA A 198 -6.50 7.34 3.42
N MET A 199 -6.03 7.38 2.17
CA MET A 199 -4.59 7.34 1.88
C MET A 199 -3.89 8.64 2.30
N TRP A 200 -4.53 9.80 2.18
CA TRP A 200 -3.99 11.04 2.76
C TRP A 200 -3.71 10.91 4.26
N ALA A 201 -4.71 10.49 5.02
CA ALA A 201 -4.58 10.33 6.46
C ALA A 201 -3.52 9.28 6.81
N ASN A 202 -3.55 8.13 6.12
CA ASN A 202 -2.60 7.04 6.34
C ASN A 202 -1.15 7.50 6.13
N TYR A 203 -0.82 8.11 4.99
CA TYR A 203 0.56 8.53 4.72
C TYR A 203 1.01 9.66 5.65
N TYR A 204 0.14 10.60 6.01
CA TYR A 204 0.47 11.58 7.04
C TYR A 204 0.84 10.90 8.37
N THR A 205 -0.02 10.02 8.89
CA THR A 205 0.25 9.35 10.17
C THR A 205 1.55 8.53 10.12
N PHE A 206 1.76 7.74 9.07
CA PHE A 206 2.98 6.92 8.95
C PHE A 206 4.28 7.75 8.94
N TYR A 207 4.27 8.93 8.33
CA TYR A 207 5.46 9.80 8.29
C TYR A 207 5.68 10.57 9.60
N TYR A 208 4.60 11.05 10.22
CA TYR A 208 4.71 11.94 11.37
C TYR A 208 4.65 11.23 12.73
N VAL A 209 4.40 9.91 12.76
CA VAL A 209 4.38 9.14 14.01
C VAL A 209 5.70 9.21 14.77
N ALA A 210 6.82 9.02 14.06
CA ALA A 210 8.14 9.09 14.68
C ALA A 210 8.47 10.52 15.14
N SER A 211 8.14 11.52 14.31
CA SER A 211 8.38 12.94 14.65
C SER A 211 7.58 13.39 15.86
N PHE A 212 6.33 12.97 15.99
CA PHE A 212 5.49 13.27 17.15
C PHE A 212 6.06 12.63 18.43
N ALA A 213 6.48 11.36 18.37
CA ALA A 213 7.11 10.68 19.50
C ALA A 213 8.33 11.43 20.05
N VAL A 214 9.20 11.91 19.15
CA VAL A 214 10.41 12.64 19.55
C VAL A 214 10.08 14.05 20.04
N GLN A 215 9.31 14.82 19.27
CA GLN A 215 9.12 16.26 19.52
C GLN A 215 8.09 16.55 20.61
N ALA A 216 7.01 15.77 20.70
CA ALA A 216 5.92 16.01 21.64
C ALA A 216 6.04 15.17 22.92
N LEU A 217 6.56 13.94 22.82
CA LEU A 217 6.65 13.00 23.95
C LEU A 217 8.08 12.83 24.49
N GLY A 218 9.09 13.44 23.85
CA GLY A 218 10.49 13.38 24.29
C GLY A 218 11.14 12.00 24.16
N MET A 219 10.59 11.11 23.31
CA MET A 219 11.15 9.77 23.10
C MET A 219 12.48 9.83 22.36
N SER A 220 13.36 8.86 22.62
CA SER A 220 14.57 8.70 21.83
C SER A 220 14.23 8.30 20.39
N TYR A 221 15.12 8.64 19.44
CA TYR A 221 14.96 8.22 18.04
C TYR A 221 14.83 6.70 17.91
N SER A 222 15.54 5.93 18.75
CA SER A 222 15.48 4.47 18.75
C SER A 222 14.10 3.93 19.13
N GLU A 223 13.43 4.55 20.09
CA GLU A 223 12.07 4.19 20.50
C GLU A 223 11.06 4.61 19.42
N ALA A 224 11.25 5.78 18.80
CA ALA A 224 10.41 6.24 17.70
C ALA A 224 10.44 5.28 16.49
N THR A 225 11.61 4.71 16.15
CA THR A 225 11.69 3.67 15.10
C THR A 225 10.97 2.37 15.50
N THR A 226 10.89 2.08 16.80
CA THR A 226 10.18 0.90 17.31
C THR A 226 8.68 1.00 17.10
N LEU A 227 8.10 2.21 17.19
CA LEU A 227 6.68 2.44 16.87
C LEU A 227 6.32 2.06 15.43
N VAL A 228 7.22 2.32 14.48
CA VAL A 228 7.04 1.91 13.07
C VAL A 228 7.13 0.39 12.89
N MET A 229 7.88 -0.30 13.75
CA MET A 229 7.85 -1.77 13.76
C MET A 229 6.55 -2.29 14.38
N VAL A 230 6.05 -1.65 15.45
CA VAL A 230 4.79 -2.01 16.10
C VAL A 230 3.60 -1.82 15.15
N ILE A 231 3.50 -0.69 14.45
CA ILE A 231 2.38 -0.41 13.54
C ILE A 231 2.27 -1.47 12.44
N ASN A 232 3.39 -1.90 11.87
CA ASN A 232 3.43 -2.93 10.84
C ASN A 232 3.25 -4.34 11.43
N GLY A 233 3.84 -4.61 12.59
CA GLY A 233 3.72 -5.91 13.26
C GLY A 233 2.29 -6.22 13.67
N VAL A 234 1.59 -5.26 14.26
CA VAL A 234 0.18 -5.40 14.64
C VAL A 234 -0.71 -5.49 13.40
N ALA A 235 -0.36 -4.83 12.28
CA ALA A 235 -1.16 -4.92 11.05
C ALA A 235 -1.24 -6.34 10.46
N ILE A 236 -0.23 -7.19 10.65
CA ILE A 236 -0.14 -8.54 10.04
C ILE A 236 -1.37 -9.43 10.33
N PRO A 237 -1.75 -9.70 11.60
CA PRO A 237 -2.91 -10.54 11.88
C PRO A 237 -4.21 -9.96 11.33
N PHE A 238 -4.39 -8.64 11.41
CA PHE A 238 -5.62 -7.99 10.93
C PHE A 238 -5.74 -7.99 9.41
N ARG A 239 -4.61 -8.00 8.67
CA ARG A 239 -4.58 -8.22 7.21
C ARG A 239 -5.05 -9.62 6.80
N ILE A 240 -5.15 -10.58 7.73
CA ILE A 240 -5.61 -11.95 7.46
C ILE A 240 -7.02 -12.15 8.01
N ILE A 241 -7.23 -11.80 9.28
CA ILE A 241 -8.49 -12.04 10.01
C ILE A 241 -9.63 -11.23 9.40
N ILE A 242 -9.41 -9.95 9.09
CA ILE A 242 -10.49 -9.08 8.62
C ILE A 242 -10.94 -9.45 7.20
N PRO A 243 -10.05 -9.70 6.23
CA PRO A 243 -10.47 -10.20 4.93
C PRO A 243 -11.17 -11.57 5.00
N LEU A 244 -10.75 -12.46 5.90
CA LEU A 244 -11.43 -13.75 6.13
C LEU A 244 -12.87 -13.56 6.60
N ILE A 245 -13.13 -12.60 7.49
CA ILE A 245 -14.49 -12.25 7.94
C ILE A 245 -15.27 -11.62 6.77
N SER A 246 -14.60 -10.78 5.98
CA SER A 246 -15.21 -10.09 4.83
C SER A 246 -15.70 -11.05 3.75
N ASP A 247 -15.07 -12.22 3.60
CA ASP A 247 -15.55 -13.26 2.68
C ASP A 247 -16.94 -13.79 3.06
N ARG A 248 -17.32 -13.71 4.34
CA ARG A 248 -18.64 -14.15 4.81
C ARG A 248 -19.67 -13.03 4.77
N VAL A 249 -19.27 -11.81 5.16
CA VAL A 249 -20.17 -10.68 5.40
C VAL A 249 -20.31 -9.77 4.17
N GLY A 250 -19.32 -9.74 3.29
CA GLY A 250 -19.20 -8.78 2.19
C GLY A 250 -18.04 -7.80 2.42
N PRO A 251 -17.14 -7.59 1.44
CA PRO A 251 -16.02 -6.66 1.56
C PRO A 251 -16.42 -5.20 1.85
N LEU A 252 -17.47 -4.69 1.20
CA LEU A 252 -17.96 -3.33 1.45
C LEU A 252 -18.64 -3.22 2.82
N ASN A 253 -19.36 -4.27 3.24
CA ASN A 253 -19.96 -4.31 4.58
C ASN A 253 -18.89 -4.27 5.67
N MET A 254 -17.76 -4.94 5.47
CA MET A 254 -16.66 -4.97 6.42
C MET A 254 -15.87 -3.66 6.45
N LEU A 255 -15.82 -2.91 5.34
CA LEU A 255 -15.14 -1.61 5.28
C LEU A 255 -15.78 -0.55 6.18
N ILE A 256 -17.10 -0.58 6.36
CA ILE A 256 -17.83 0.39 7.21
C ILE A 256 -17.34 0.37 8.67
N PRO A 257 -17.41 -0.75 9.42
CA PRO A 257 -16.94 -0.78 10.80
C PRO A 257 -15.43 -0.55 10.90
N VAL A 258 -14.63 -1.03 9.93
CA VAL A 258 -13.18 -0.82 9.92
C VAL A 258 -12.84 0.67 9.78
N THR A 259 -13.46 1.37 8.84
CA THR A 259 -13.23 2.82 8.62
C THR A 259 -13.80 3.68 9.74
N LEU A 260 -14.92 3.26 10.36
CA LEU A 260 -15.47 3.94 11.53
C LEU A 260 -14.52 3.85 12.73
N ILE A 261 -14.06 2.64 13.07
CA ILE A 261 -13.11 2.43 14.17
C ILE A 261 -11.81 3.18 13.87
N TRP A 262 -11.32 3.14 12.62
CA TRP A 262 -10.14 3.89 12.23
C TRP A 262 -10.31 5.40 12.43
N THR A 263 -11.49 5.93 12.10
CA THR A 263 -11.81 7.36 12.31
C THR A 263 -11.76 7.73 13.78
N VAL A 264 -12.40 6.93 14.65
CA VAL A 264 -12.37 7.15 16.11
C VAL A 264 -10.93 7.14 16.61
N VAL A 265 -10.15 6.14 16.21
CA VAL A 265 -8.74 6.01 16.61
C VAL A 265 -7.92 7.21 16.11
N ALA A 266 -8.15 7.68 14.88
CA ALA A 266 -7.47 8.86 14.34
C ALA A 266 -7.75 10.12 15.18
N PHE A 267 -8.99 10.32 15.64
CA PHE A 267 -9.32 11.41 16.59
C PHE A 267 -8.68 11.21 17.97
N CYS A 268 -8.51 9.96 18.43
CA CYS A 268 -7.84 9.67 19.69
C CYS A 268 -6.36 10.13 19.71
N TRP A 269 -5.71 10.35 18.56
CA TRP A 269 -4.35 10.93 18.55
C TRP A 269 -4.32 12.27 19.31
N LEU A 270 -5.36 13.09 19.19
CA LEU A 270 -5.41 14.41 19.85
C LEU A 270 -5.40 14.32 21.39
N ALA A 271 -5.78 13.17 21.95
CA ALA A 271 -5.82 12.92 23.38
C ALA A 271 -4.56 12.23 23.91
N VAL A 272 -3.56 11.92 23.05
CA VAL A 272 -2.35 11.23 23.49
C VAL A 272 -1.35 12.21 24.10
N ASP A 273 -1.08 12.03 25.38
CA ASP A 273 -0.15 12.81 26.20
C ASP A 273 0.96 11.97 26.85
N SER A 274 0.88 10.64 26.73
CA SER A 274 1.78 9.69 27.38
C SER A 274 2.38 8.69 26.39
N ILE A 275 3.61 8.25 26.68
CA ILE A 275 4.34 7.26 25.87
C ILE A 275 3.55 5.94 25.78
N GLY A 276 3.01 5.45 26.90
CA GLY A 276 2.19 4.24 26.93
C GLY A 276 0.90 4.37 26.11
N GLY A 277 0.21 5.52 26.22
CA GLY A 277 -0.95 5.84 25.39
C GLY A 277 -0.61 5.87 23.91
N TYR A 278 0.59 6.32 23.55
CA TYR A 278 1.04 6.36 22.16
C TYR A 278 1.31 4.97 21.57
N TYR A 279 1.91 4.06 22.33
CA TYR A 279 2.06 2.66 21.91
C TYR A 279 0.69 2.00 21.67
N ALA A 280 -0.28 2.23 22.57
CA ALA A 280 -1.64 1.73 22.40
C ALA A 280 -2.32 2.31 21.15
N PHE A 281 -2.21 3.63 20.94
CA PHE A 281 -2.70 4.29 19.74
C PHE A 281 -2.09 3.69 18.46
N VAL A 282 -0.76 3.58 18.39
CA VAL A 282 -0.05 3.06 17.22
C VAL A 282 -0.44 1.60 16.93
N ALA A 283 -0.64 0.77 17.97
CA ALA A 283 -1.08 -0.60 17.80
C ALA A 283 -2.48 -0.69 17.18
N VAL A 284 -3.47 0.04 17.73
CA VAL A 284 -4.84 0.02 17.22
C VAL A 284 -4.94 0.69 15.84
N TYR A 285 -4.18 1.76 15.62
CA TYR A 285 -4.08 2.42 14.31
C TYR A 285 -3.46 1.48 13.27
N GLY A 286 -2.42 0.73 13.61
CA GLY A 286 -1.83 -0.31 12.76
C GLY A 286 -2.80 -1.45 12.41
N ALA A 287 -3.58 -1.91 13.40
CA ALA A 287 -4.61 -2.92 13.20
C ALA A 287 -5.67 -2.47 12.18
N THR A 288 -6.20 -1.26 12.37
CA THR A 288 -7.29 -0.70 11.54
C THR A 288 -6.83 -0.32 10.14
N THR A 289 -5.65 0.31 10.00
CA THR A 289 -5.06 0.61 8.68
C THR A 289 -4.69 -0.65 7.91
N GLY A 290 -4.12 -1.66 8.58
CA GLY A 290 -3.81 -2.95 7.98
C GLY A 290 -5.06 -3.64 7.46
N ALA A 291 -6.12 -3.67 8.27
CA ALA A 291 -7.42 -4.18 7.88
C ALA A 291 -7.96 -3.44 6.64
N PHE A 292 -7.97 -2.11 6.66
CA PHE A 292 -8.45 -1.30 5.53
C PHE A 292 -7.68 -1.58 4.23
N GLN A 293 -6.35 -1.54 4.27
CA GLN A 293 -5.49 -1.74 3.09
C GLN A 293 -5.65 -3.14 2.47
N SER A 294 -5.86 -4.17 3.29
CA SER A 294 -6.10 -5.53 2.79
C SER A 294 -7.48 -5.71 2.16
N LEU A 295 -8.50 -5.03 2.67
CA LEU A 295 -9.86 -5.06 2.14
C LEU A 295 -10.01 -4.28 0.83
N THR A 296 -9.15 -3.30 0.58
CA THR A 296 -9.35 -2.38 -0.54
C THR A 296 -9.36 -3.06 -1.93
N PRO A 297 -8.35 -3.89 -2.29
CA PRO A 297 -8.40 -4.62 -3.55
C PRO A 297 -9.52 -5.67 -3.60
N VAL A 298 -9.95 -6.20 -2.45
CA VAL A 298 -11.06 -7.17 -2.34
C VAL A 298 -12.38 -6.47 -2.71
N ALA A 299 -12.67 -5.34 -2.08
CA ALA A 299 -13.88 -4.57 -2.29
C ALA A 299 -13.93 -3.94 -3.69
N LEU A 300 -12.81 -3.42 -4.22
CA LEU A 300 -12.80 -2.94 -5.60
C LEU A 300 -13.17 -4.04 -6.59
N THR A 301 -12.76 -5.28 -6.32
CA THR A 301 -13.19 -6.35 -7.19
C THR A 301 -14.64 -6.76 -6.97
N SER A 302 -15.16 -6.76 -5.73
CA SER A 302 -16.55 -7.12 -5.48
C SER A 302 -17.54 -6.17 -6.15
N ILE A 303 -17.15 -4.90 -6.36
CA ILE A 303 -17.95 -3.90 -7.09
C ILE A 303 -17.72 -3.92 -8.60
N THR A 304 -16.73 -4.66 -9.10
CA THR A 304 -16.45 -4.76 -10.53
C THR A 304 -17.29 -5.87 -11.15
N PRO A 305 -18.28 -5.56 -12.01
CA PRO A 305 -19.20 -6.58 -12.54
C PRO A 305 -18.52 -7.61 -13.43
N ARG A 306 -17.41 -7.20 -14.07
CA ARG A 306 -16.69 -7.98 -15.09
C ARG A 306 -15.29 -8.31 -14.60
N LEU A 307 -15.06 -9.60 -14.28
CA LEU A 307 -13.78 -10.08 -13.78
C LEU A 307 -12.60 -9.83 -14.74
N ASP A 308 -12.87 -9.70 -16.04
CA ASP A 308 -11.89 -9.38 -17.09
C ASP A 308 -11.51 -7.89 -17.16
N LYS A 309 -12.12 -7.03 -16.33
CA LYS A 309 -11.77 -5.61 -16.20
C LYS A 309 -11.11 -5.27 -14.87
N VAL A 310 -10.90 -6.26 -14.01
CA VAL A 310 -10.41 -6.07 -12.64
C VAL A 310 -9.00 -5.52 -12.63
N GLY A 311 -8.12 -6.02 -13.51
CA GLY A 311 -6.76 -5.50 -13.66
C GLY A 311 -6.76 -4.01 -14.04
N THR A 312 -7.51 -3.66 -15.08
CA THR A 312 -7.66 -2.27 -15.54
C THR A 312 -8.23 -1.35 -14.44
N ARG A 313 -9.32 -1.74 -13.76
CA ARG A 313 -9.93 -0.91 -12.69
C ARG A 313 -9.05 -0.78 -11.46
N LEU A 314 -8.36 -1.85 -11.04
CA LEU A 314 -7.36 -1.77 -9.96
C LEU A 314 -6.23 -0.82 -10.34
N GLY A 315 -5.70 -0.92 -11.57
CA GLY A 315 -4.65 -0.04 -12.06
C GLY A 315 -5.05 1.43 -12.07
N MET A 316 -6.26 1.73 -12.55
CA MET A 316 -6.83 3.09 -12.53
C MET A 316 -6.95 3.64 -11.11
N ALA A 317 -7.48 2.85 -10.17
CA ALA A 317 -7.60 3.26 -8.77
C ALA A 317 -6.21 3.54 -8.16
N PHE A 318 -5.25 2.61 -8.28
CA PHE A 318 -3.89 2.78 -7.75
C PHE A 318 -3.19 4.02 -8.32
N ALA A 319 -3.34 4.30 -9.62
CA ALA A 319 -2.75 5.50 -10.20
C ALA A 319 -3.37 6.78 -9.65
N LEU A 320 -4.68 6.85 -9.45
CA LEU A 320 -5.30 8.00 -8.79
C LEU A 320 -4.76 8.16 -7.36
N ILE A 321 -4.74 7.08 -6.59
CA ILE A 321 -4.31 7.10 -5.18
C ILE A 321 -2.81 7.39 -5.01
N SER A 322 -2.00 7.17 -6.04
CA SER A 322 -0.59 7.56 -6.03
C SER A 322 -0.42 9.07 -5.73
N PHE A 323 -1.32 9.91 -6.24
CA PHE A 323 -1.29 11.35 -6.02
C PHE A 323 -1.64 11.72 -4.58
N SER A 324 -2.62 11.05 -3.95
CA SER A 324 -2.90 11.28 -2.53
C SER A 324 -1.73 10.84 -1.66
N SER A 325 -1.12 9.70 -1.98
CA SER A 325 0.06 9.19 -1.28
C SER A 325 1.25 10.16 -1.31
N MET A 326 1.44 10.84 -2.45
CA MET A 326 2.51 11.83 -2.64
C MET A 326 2.19 13.18 -1.97
N THR A 327 0.94 13.63 -2.01
CA THR A 327 0.54 14.95 -1.50
C THR A 327 0.22 14.97 -0.01
N GLY A 328 -0.09 13.82 0.60
CA GLY A 328 -0.46 13.71 2.01
C GLY A 328 0.59 14.26 2.98
N PRO A 329 1.84 13.76 2.96
CA PRO A 329 2.88 14.23 3.88
C PRO A 329 3.21 15.73 3.72
N PRO A 330 3.42 16.29 2.51
CA PRO A 330 3.63 17.73 2.33
C PRO A 330 2.48 18.61 2.82
N LEU A 331 1.22 18.21 2.58
CA LEU A 331 0.05 18.94 3.08
C LEU A 331 0.00 18.96 4.61
N GLY A 332 0.22 17.81 5.25
CA GLY A 332 0.29 17.72 6.70
C GLY A 332 1.44 18.54 7.30
N GLY A 333 2.61 18.55 6.65
CA GLY A 333 3.75 19.38 7.06
C GLY A 333 3.49 20.89 6.92
N ALA A 334 2.82 21.30 5.85
CA ALA A 334 2.41 22.68 5.66
C ALA A 334 1.39 23.13 6.72
N LEU A 335 0.43 22.28 7.05
CA LEU A 335 -0.53 22.52 8.14
C LEU A 335 0.19 22.63 9.51
N GLN A 336 1.17 21.78 9.77
CA GLN A 336 1.97 21.85 10.99
C GLN A 336 2.79 23.14 11.07
N THR A 337 3.37 23.59 9.95
CA THR A 337 4.13 24.83 9.89
C THR A 337 3.22 26.04 10.13
N ALA A 338 2.02 26.03 9.55
CA ALA A 338 1.00 27.06 9.78
C ALA A 338 0.51 27.11 11.24
N ASP A 339 0.48 25.97 11.93
CA ASP A 339 0.13 25.84 13.37
C ASP A 339 1.32 26.07 14.31
N GLY A 340 2.40 26.71 13.83
CA GLY A 340 3.57 27.04 14.63
C GLY A 340 4.38 25.82 15.11
N GLY A 341 4.36 24.73 14.35
CA GLY A 341 5.05 23.47 14.66
C GLY A 341 4.21 22.47 15.46
N LYS A 342 2.99 22.85 15.89
CA LYS A 342 2.09 21.96 16.60
C LYS A 342 1.47 20.92 15.67
N PHE A 343 1.24 19.72 16.21
CA PHE A 343 0.67 18.61 15.45
C PHE A 343 -0.87 18.62 15.45
N THR A 344 -1.51 19.48 16.25
CA THR A 344 -2.96 19.46 16.48
C THR A 344 -3.75 19.70 15.20
N GLY A 345 -3.47 20.78 14.46
CA GLY A 345 -4.19 21.09 13.22
C GLY A 345 -4.06 20.01 12.16
N ALA A 346 -2.85 19.49 11.96
CA ALA A 346 -2.57 18.45 10.97
C ALA A 346 -3.19 17.09 11.37
N SER A 347 -3.20 16.75 12.66
CA SER A 347 -3.88 15.55 13.17
C SER A 347 -5.41 15.64 13.03
N ILE A 348 -6.03 16.80 13.27
CA ILE A 348 -7.47 17.02 13.02
C ILE A 348 -7.78 16.83 11.55
N TRP A 349 -6.99 17.43 10.65
CA TRP A 349 -7.17 17.26 9.21
C TRP A 349 -7.11 15.79 8.79
N ALA A 350 -6.10 15.04 9.27
CA ALA A 350 -5.98 13.61 8.98
C ALA A 350 -7.18 12.81 9.53
N ALA A 351 -7.65 13.09 10.73
CA ALA A 351 -8.83 12.45 11.30
C ALA A 351 -10.11 12.77 10.50
N CYS A 352 -10.30 14.03 10.08
CA CYS A 352 -11.39 14.43 9.19
C CYS A 352 -11.32 13.72 7.84
N ALA A 353 -10.12 13.52 7.28
CA ALA A 353 -9.96 12.75 6.05
C ALA A 353 -10.36 11.27 6.22
N THR A 354 -10.07 10.64 7.37
CA THR A 354 -10.60 9.29 7.66
C THR A 354 -12.12 9.27 7.82
N LEU A 355 -12.72 10.30 8.42
CA LEU A 355 -14.18 10.44 8.51
C LEU A 355 -14.81 10.57 7.12
N LEU A 356 -14.23 11.38 6.24
CA LEU A 356 -14.68 11.48 4.85
C LEU A 356 -14.55 10.14 4.13
N SER A 357 -13.47 9.38 4.36
CA SER A 357 -13.36 8.01 3.85
C SER A 357 -14.50 7.12 4.33
N PHE A 358 -14.87 7.18 5.60
CA PHE A 358 -16.03 6.43 6.13
C PHE A 358 -17.32 6.84 5.41
N VAL A 359 -17.59 8.14 5.28
CA VAL A 359 -18.79 8.65 4.60
C VAL A 359 -18.86 8.18 3.14
N PHE A 360 -17.76 8.27 2.41
CA PHE A 360 -17.71 7.83 1.01
C PHE A 360 -17.83 6.30 0.87
N CYS A 361 -17.16 5.51 1.71
CA CYS A 361 -17.29 4.05 1.70
C CYS A 361 -18.72 3.60 2.08
N PHE A 362 -19.34 4.27 3.05
CA PHE A 362 -20.74 4.05 3.42
C PHE A 362 -21.67 4.41 2.27
N GLY A 363 -21.45 5.55 1.61
CA GLY A 363 -22.19 5.97 0.42
C GLY A 363 -22.05 4.97 -0.74
N ALA A 364 -20.86 4.44 -0.98
CA ALA A 364 -20.62 3.40 -2.00
C ALA A 364 -21.41 2.12 -1.68
N ARG A 365 -21.45 1.71 -0.41
CA ARG A 365 -22.24 0.54 0.02
C ARG A 365 -23.74 0.78 -0.10
N TRP A 366 -24.21 1.97 0.27
CA TRP A 366 -25.61 2.34 0.11
C TRP A 366 -25.98 2.32 -1.38
N ALA A 367 -25.19 2.97 -2.24
CA ALA A 367 -25.46 3.01 -3.68
C ALA A 367 -25.52 1.62 -4.33
N LYS A 368 -24.78 0.63 -3.80
CA LYS A 368 -24.77 -0.73 -4.33
C LYS A 368 -25.94 -1.60 -3.89
N ALA A 369 -26.34 -1.54 -2.62
CA ALA A 369 -27.29 -2.51 -2.04
C ALA A 369 -28.27 -1.90 -1.02
N GLY A 370 -28.51 -0.58 -1.14
CA GLY A 370 -29.49 0.15 -0.34
C GLY A 370 -29.29 -0.01 1.17
N PHE A 371 -30.39 0.03 1.92
CA PHE A 371 -30.42 -0.15 3.38
C PHE A 371 -30.34 -1.62 3.84
N THR A 372 -30.29 -2.58 2.91
CA THR A 372 -30.34 -4.00 3.27
C THR A 372 -28.98 -4.47 3.77
N ILE A 373 -28.80 -4.49 5.09
CA ILE A 373 -27.54 -4.90 5.77
C ILE A 373 -27.17 -6.37 5.47
N ARG A 374 -28.17 -7.21 5.14
CA ARG A 374 -27.96 -8.65 4.87
C ARG A 374 -27.43 -8.97 3.48
N GLU A 375 -27.44 -8.02 2.55
CA GLU A 375 -26.86 -8.25 1.22
C GLU A 375 -25.34 -8.20 1.29
N LYS A 376 -24.70 -9.29 0.86
CA LYS A 376 -23.24 -9.40 0.75
C LYS A 376 -22.79 -8.53 -0.42
N CYS A 377 -22.01 -7.49 -0.14
CA CYS A 377 -21.56 -6.52 -1.14
C CYS A 377 -20.09 -6.18 -1.02
#